data_AF-A0A6S7ED34-F1
#
_entry.id   AF-A0A6S7ED34-F1
#
_cell.length_a   1.000
_cell.length_b   1.000
_cell.length_c   1.000
_cell.angle_alpha   90.00
_cell.angle_beta   90.00
_cell.angle_gamma   90.00
#
_symmetry.space_group_name_H-M   'P 1'
#
loop_
_entity.id
_entity.type
_entity.pdbx_description
1 polymer ?
#
loop_
_entity_poly.entity_id
_entity_poly.type
_entity_poly.pdbx_seq_one_letter_code
_entity_poly.pdbx_strand_id
1 'polypeptide(L)'
;MNSPVGGANGAGSIGGIDISGMDLETALMAVQNERVKLLDAQLQNQIKEVQGRNEQIAKLNEAMNSLNALAGLFKSGKDGATKMQDGDIPDWNKAGTANDNRYNQMRDAMWKAMGDAGMDLNTDKYQLQVDGGISKVTKGSLDTAIQAIKNKVDALSNTQQMDMTRLQGMTNKRNEAFDVMTNFLKKMQDSRSSIIGNMR
;
A
#
# COMPACT_ATOMS: atom_id res chain seq x y z
N MET A 1 -11.93 67.33 -69.12
CA MET A 1 -10.79 67.85 -68.33
C MET A 1 -11.26 67.83 -66.88
N ASN A 2 -10.73 67.11 -65.91
CA ASN A 2 -9.46 66.40 -65.73
C ASN A 2 -9.69 65.44 -64.53
N SER A 3 -9.32 64.17 -64.64
CA SER A 3 -9.11 63.30 -63.46
C SER A 3 -7.66 63.45 -63.00
N PRO A 4 -7.37 63.28 -61.70
CA PRO A 4 -6.61 62.09 -61.26
C PRO A 4 -7.18 61.51 -59.96
N VAL A 5 -7.51 60.22 -59.84
CA VAL A 5 -6.65 59.06 -59.52
C VAL A 5 -5.67 59.28 -58.36
N GLY A 6 -5.86 58.51 -57.28
CA GLY A 6 -4.76 57.96 -56.48
C GLY A 6 -4.96 57.97 -54.95
N GLY A 7 -5.07 56.78 -54.35
CA GLY A 7 -4.59 56.61 -52.97
C GLY A 7 -5.32 55.60 -52.08
N ALA A 8 -4.67 54.45 -51.88
CA ALA A 8 -4.74 53.56 -50.72
C ALA A 8 -5.93 52.59 -50.57
N ASN A 9 -5.72 51.43 -51.19
CA ASN A 9 -6.11 50.11 -50.70
C ASN A 9 -5.96 49.93 -49.18
N GLY A 10 -6.82 49.09 -48.60
CA GLY A 10 -6.41 48.25 -47.49
C GLY A 10 -6.98 48.57 -46.11
N ALA A 11 -8.30 48.78 -45.99
CA ALA A 11 -8.98 48.46 -44.74
C ALA A 11 -9.21 46.93 -44.70
N GLY A 12 -8.12 46.18 -44.60
CA GLY A 12 -8.16 44.77 -44.24
C GLY A 12 -8.82 44.66 -42.88
N SER A 13 -9.87 43.84 -42.81
CA SER A 13 -10.59 43.48 -41.61
C SER A 13 -9.64 42.80 -40.60
N ILE A 14 -8.94 43.60 -39.81
CA ILE A 14 -8.29 43.13 -38.59
C ILE A 14 -9.34 43.27 -37.49
N GLY A 15 -9.77 42.15 -36.90
CA GLY A 15 -10.57 42.21 -35.69
C GLY A 15 -11.55 41.06 -35.48
N GLY A 16 -11.10 39.84 -35.71
CA GLY A 16 -11.82 38.63 -35.29
C GLY A 16 -10.83 37.53 -35.00
N ILE A 17 -9.76 37.84 -34.24
CA ILE A 17 -8.95 36.78 -33.65
C ILE A 17 -9.91 36.01 -32.75
N ASP A 18 -10.10 34.73 -33.06
CA ASP A 18 -10.84 33.77 -32.24
C ASP A 18 -10.05 33.48 -30.96
N ILE A 19 -10.01 34.46 -30.04
CA ILE A 19 -9.29 34.39 -28.76
C ILE A 19 -9.97 33.37 -27.84
N SER A 20 -11.26 33.09 -28.06
CA SER A 20 -12.06 32.12 -27.31
C SER A 20 -11.49 30.70 -27.39
N GLY A 21 -10.90 30.30 -28.52
CA GLY A 21 -10.26 28.99 -28.67
C GLY A 21 -8.95 28.84 -27.90
N MET A 22 -8.17 29.92 -27.77
CA MET A 22 -6.88 29.91 -27.07
C MET A 22 -7.04 29.79 -25.54
N ASP A 23 -8.07 30.43 -24.99
CA ASP A 23 -8.43 30.28 -23.57
C ASP A 23 -9.07 28.91 -23.29
N LEU A 24 -9.83 28.34 -24.23
CA LEU A 24 -10.40 26.99 -24.10
C LEU A 24 -9.31 25.91 -24.10
N GLU A 25 -8.31 26.01 -24.97
CA GLU A 25 -7.17 25.09 -24.99
C GLU A 25 -6.33 25.19 -23.71
N THR A 26 -6.12 26.41 -23.22
CA THR A 26 -5.43 26.66 -21.94
C THR A 26 -6.22 26.10 -20.77
N ALA A 27 -7.55 26.28 -20.75
CA ALA A 27 -8.44 25.71 -19.76
C ALA A 27 -8.45 24.18 -19.80
N LEU A 28 -8.48 23.57 -21.00
CA LEU A 28 -8.39 22.11 -21.16
C LEU A 28 -7.04 21.58 -20.70
N MET A 29 -5.94 22.27 -21.00
CA MET A 29 -4.62 21.91 -20.48
C MET A 29 -4.57 21.99 -18.95
N ALA A 30 -5.18 23.01 -18.36
CA ALA A 30 -5.28 23.13 -16.91
C ALA A 30 -6.08 21.96 -16.30
N VAL A 31 -7.20 21.58 -16.91
CA VAL A 31 -8.02 20.43 -16.49
C VAL A 31 -7.25 19.12 -16.59
N GLN A 32 -6.51 18.88 -17.68
CA GLN A 32 -5.73 17.65 -17.83
C GLN A 32 -4.55 17.59 -16.85
N ASN A 33 -3.87 18.72 -16.61
CA ASN A 33 -2.86 18.81 -15.56
C ASN A 33 -3.46 18.50 -14.18
N GLU A 34 -4.64 19.04 -13.88
CA GLU A 34 -5.31 18.78 -12.61
C GLU A 34 -5.71 17.31 -12.47
N ARG A 35 -6.22 16.70 -13.55
CA ARG A 35 -6.54 15.26 -13.58
C ARG A 35 -5.31 14.40 -13.31
N VAL A 36 -4.17 14.71 -13.94
CA VAL A 36 -2.90 13.98 -13.72
C VAL A 36 -2.44 14.14 -12.26
N LYS A 37 -2.46 15.36 -11.70
CA LYS A 37 -2.11 15.59 -10.29
C LYS A 37 -2.98 14.78 -9.33
N LEU A 38 -4.29 14.74 -9.58
CA LEU A 38 -5.23 13.96 -8.77
C LEU A 38 -4.98 12.46 -8.88
N LEU A 39 -4.71 11.94 -10.08
CA LEU A 39 -4.33 10.54 -10.29
C LEU A 39 -3.02 10.19 -9.58
N ASP A 40 -2.03 11.09 -9.60
CA ASP A 40 -0.75 10.91 -8.91
C ASP A 40 -0.94 10.89 -7.39
N ALA A 41 -1.77 11.79 -6.84
CA ALA A 41 -2.09 11.80 -5.42
C ALA A 41 -2.81 10.51 -4.99
N GLN A 42 -3.78 10.03 -5.78
CA GLN A 42 -4.47 8.77 -5.52
C GLN A 42 -3.51 7.57 -5.60
N LEU A 43 -2.63 7.54 -6.60
CA LEU A 43 -1.62 6.50 -6.75
C LEU A 43 -0.66 6.48 -5.55
N GLN A 44 -0.18 7.64 -5.11
CA GLN A 44 0.69 7.75 -3.94
C GLN A 44 0.01 7.26 -2.66
N ASN A 45 -1.24 7.63 -2.43
CA ASN A 45 -2.00 7.15 -1.27
C ASN A 45 -2.18 5.64 -1.31
N GLN A 46 -2.55 5.08 -2.46
CA GLN A 46 -2.72 3.65 -2.61
C GLN A 46 -1.40 2.88 -2.40
N ILE A 47 -0.27 3.41 -2.88
CA ILE A 47 1.05 2.81 -2.64
C ILE A 47 1.34 2.77 -1.14
N LYS A 48 1.09 3.86 -0.41
CA LYS A 48 1.27 3.91 1.05
C LYS A 48 0.39 2.89 1.77
N GLU A 49 -0.87 2.74 1.38
CA GLU A 49 -1.76 1.74 1.97
C GLU A 49 -1.28 0.31 1.68
N VAL A 50 -0.80 0.04 0.47
CA VAL A 50 -0.21 -1.27 0.14
C VAL A 50 1.07 -1.52 0.94
N GLN A 51 1.94 -0.54 1.09
CA GLN A 51 3.13 -0.64 1.93
C GLN A 51 2.77 -0.94 3.39
N GLY A 52 1.82 -0.19 3.97
CA GLY A 52 1.35 -0.44 5.34
C GLY A 52 0.74 -1.83 5.53
N ARG A 53 -0.01 -2.33 4.54
CA ARG A 53 -0.50 -3.71 4.53
C ARG A 53 0.62 -4.73 4.46
N ASN A 54 1.63 -4.51 3.62
CA ASN A 54 2.79 -5.40 3.51
C ASN A 54 3.54 -5.48 4.85
N GLU A 55 3.74 -4.34 5.51
CA GLU A 55 4.35 -4.27 6.84
C GLU A 55 3.51 -5.02 7.88
N GLN A 56 2.19 -4.88 7.86
CA GLN A 56 1.30 -5.60 8.77
C GLN A 56 1.33 -7.11 8.54
N ILE A 57 1.31 -7.56 7.28
CA ILE A 57 1.43 -8.98 6.94
C ILE A 57 2.80 -9.53 7.39
N ALA A 58 3.88 -8.77 7.22
CA ALA A 58 5.21 -9.17 7.69
C ALA A 58 5.25 -9.37 9.22
N LYS A 59 4.69 -8.43 9.98
CA LYS A 59 4.59 -8.52 11.45
C LYS A 59 3.74 -9.72 11.89
N LEU A 60 2.61 -9.96 11.23
CA LEU A 60 1.76 -11.12 11.50
C LEU A 60 2.48 -12.43 11.17
N ASN A 61 3.24 -12.50 10.09
CA ASN A 61 4.04 -13.67 9.75
C ASN A 61 5.17 -13.92 10.77
N GLU A 62 5.84 -12.87 11.25
CA GLU A 62 6.83 -12.97 12.32
C GLU A 62 6.20 -13.52 13.61
N ALA A 63 5.02 -13.01 13.98
CA ALA A 63 4.25 -13.50 15.11
C ALA A 63 3.86 -14.98 14.93
N MET A 64 3.34 -15.37 13.76
CA MET A 64 3.02 -16.76 13.45
C MET A 64 4.24 -17.68 13.53
N ASN A 65 5.39 -17.24 13.02
CA ASN A 65 6.64 -18.00 13.08
C ASN A 65 7.10 -18.21 14.52
N SER A 66 7.00 -17.18 15.37
CA SER A 66 7.32 -17.29 16.79
C SER A 66 6.41 -18.28 17.50
N LEU A 67 5.09 -18.24 17.25
CA LEU A 67 4.12 -19.18 17.81
C LEU A 67 4.38 -20.62 17.34
N ASN A 68 4.68 -20.83 16.06
CA ASN A 68 5.05 -22.14 15.52
C ASN A 68 6.33 -22.68 16.16
N ALA A 69 7.30 -21.81 16.42
CA ALA A 69 8.53 -22.18 17.10
C ALA A 69 8.25 -22.64 18.54
N LEU A 70 7.36 -21.94 19.27
CA LEU A 70 6.89 -22.36 20.60
C LEU A 70 6.08 -23.66 20.56
N ALA A 71 5.18 -23.81 19.58
CA ALA A 71 4.37 -25.01 19.41
C ALA A 71 5.23 -26.24 19.13
N GLY A 72 6.33 -26.09 18.38
CA GLY A 72 7.30 -27.14 18.11
C GLY A 72 8.06 -27.65 19.34
N LEU A 73 8.02 -26.93 20.47
CA LEU A 73 8.58 -27.40 21.74
C LEU A 73 7.68 -28.46 22.42
N PHE A 74 6.39 -28.52 22.07
CA PHE A 74 5.52 -29.57 22.56
C PHE A 74 5.86 -30.91 21.88
N LYS A 75 6.15 -31.94 22.70
CA LYS A 75 6.37 -33.31 22.21
C LYS A 75 5.18 -33.76 21.35
N SER A 76 5.48 -34.36 20.20
CA SER A 76 4.46 -34.91 19.30
C SER A 76 3.57 -35.93 20.05
N GLY A 77 2.25 -35.89 19.76
CA GLY A 77 1.26 -36.80 20.37
C GLY A 77 0.65 -36.36 21.71
N LYS A 78 1.05 -35.22 22.29
CA LYS A 78 0.37 -34.64 23.47
C LYS A 78 -0.90 -33.87 23.07
N ASP A 79 -1.91 -33.93 23.95
CA ASP A 79 -3.24 -33.36 23.77
C ASP A 79 -3.25 -31.83 23.76
N GLY A 80 -4.36 -31.22 23.30
CA GLY A 80 -4.49 -29.76 23.23
C GLY A 80 -4.51 -29.07 24.59
N ALA A 81 -4.82 -29.80 25.67
CA ALA A 81 -4.86 -29.28 27.04
C ALA A 81 -3.48 -29.27 27.72
N THR A 82 -2.49 -29.97 27.14
CA THR A 82 -1.13 -30.03 27.66
C THR A 82 -0.58 -28.62 27.79
N LYS A 83 -0.22 -28.23 29.01
CA LYS A 83 0.52 -27.00 29.30
C LYS A 83 2.00 -27.20 29.04
N MET A 84 2.74 -26.12 28.77
CA MET A 84 4.19 -26.19 28.60
C MET A 84 4.90 -26.81 29.83
N GLN A 85 4.40 -26.54 31.04
CA GLN A 85 4.91 -27.13 32.29
C GLN A 85 4.60 -28.64 32.47
N ASP A 86 3.57 -29.16 31.79
CA ASP A 86 3.09 -30.55 31.95
C ASP A 86 3.71 -31.50 30.90
N GLY A 87 4.49 -30.94 29.95
CA GLY A 87 5.26 -31.68 28.97
C GLY A 87 6.45 -32.42 29.60
N ASP A 88 6.98 -33.47 28.96
CA ASP A 88 8.40 -33.84 29.15
C ASP A 88 9.32 -32.77 28.52
N ILE A 89 8.82 -31.55 28.42
CA ILE A 89 9.51 -30.34 28.09
C ILE A 89 10.35 -30.09 29.34
N PRO A 90 11.68 -29.91 29.23
CA PRO A 90 12.52 -29.68 30.41
C PRO A 90 11.87 -28.68 31.35
N ASP A 91 11.96 -28.82 32.67
CA ASP A 91 11.54 -27.73 33.55
C ASP A 91 12.54 -26.57 33.38
N TRP A 92 12.26 -25.63 32.48
CA TRP A 92 13.16 -24.52 32.12
C TRP A 92 13.26 -23.45 33.22
N ASN A 93 12.58 -23.64 34.37
CA ASN A 93 12.78 -22.82 35.57
C ASN A 93 13.94 -23.31 36.45
N LYS A 94 14.70 -24.33 36.03
CA LYS A 94 15.99 -24.69 36.65
C LYS A 94 17.09 -23.72 36.19
N ALA A 95 17.21 -22.61 36.91
CA ALA A 95 18.26 -21.62 36.71
C ALA A 95 19.66 -22.26 36.57
N GLY A 96 20.38 -21.90 35.51
CA GLY A 96 21.80 -22.21 35.29
C GLY A 96 22.12 -23.15 34.13
N THR A 97 21.20 -23.46 33.21
CA THR A 97 21.50 -24.30 32.04
C THR A 97 21.59 -23.51 30.73
N ALA A 98 22.38 -23.99 29.76
CA ALA A 98 22.46 -23.38 28.42
C ALA A 98 21.11 -23.28 27.69
N ASN A 99 20.11 -24.06 28.13
CA ASN A 99 18.76 -24.07 27.58
C ASN A 99 17.92 -22.87 28.10
N ASP A 100 18.25 -22.30 29.27
CA ASP A 100 17.54 -21.15 29.86
C ASP A 100 17.47 -19.96 28.91
N ASN A 101 18.49 -19.81 28.04
CA ASN A 101 18.55 -18.69 27.12
C ASN A 101 17.63 -18.89 25.90
N ARG A 102 17.52 -20.11 25.36
CA ARG A 102 16.75 -20.36 24.12
C ARG A 102 15.24 -20.23 24.34
N TYR A 103 14.71 -20.72 25.45
CA TYR A 103 13.28 -20.57 25.76
C TYR A 103 12.91 -19.13 26.09
N ASN A 104 13.70 -18.46 26.93
CA ASN A 104 13.47 -17.05 27.24
C ASN A 104 13.57 -16.19 25.97
N GLN A 105 14.50 -16.49 25.06
CA GLN A 105 14.56 -15.83 23.76
C GLN A 105 13.34 -16.11 22.87
N MET A 106 12.87 -17.36 22.77
CA MET A 106 11.70 -17.69 21.96
C MET A 106 10.42 -17.06 22.53
N ARG A 107 10.28 -17.09 23.86
CA ARG A 107 9.24 -16.38 24.59
C ARG A 107 9.30 -14.89 24.26
N ASP A 108 10.41 -14.23 24.55
CA ASP A 108 10.54 -12.77 24.40
C ASP A 108 10.34 -12.35 22.93
N ALA A 109 10.81 -13.17 21.98
CA ALA A 109 10.56 -12.99 20.55
C ALA A 109 9.06 -13.11 20.22
N MET A 110 8.34 -14.07 20.80
CA MET A 110 6.89 -14.19 20.64
C MET A 110 6.14 -13.00 21.23
N TRP A 111 6.47 -12.57 22.45
CA TRP A 111 5.86 -11.39 23.06
C TRP A 111 6.04 -10.15 22.20
N LYS A 112 7.27 -9.93 21.74
CA LYS A 112 7.60 -8.80 20.87
C LYS A 112 6.85 -8.89 19.54
N ALA A 113 6.94 -10.01 18.83
CA ALA A 113 6.32 -10.17 17.52
C ALA A 113 4.79 -10.05 17.58
N MET A 114 4.16 -10.60 18.61
CA MET A 114 2.72 -10.49 18.83
C MET A 114 2.30 -9.07 19.20
N GLY A 115 3.08 -8.38 20.04
CA GLY A 115 2.87 -6.96 20.36
C GLY A 115 3.01 -6.06 19.12
N ASP A 116 4.07 -6.26 18.33
CA ASP A 116 4.32 -5.52 17.09
C ASP A 116 3.22 -5.79 16.04
N ALA A 117 2.67 -7.00 16.01
CA ALA A 117 1.52 -7.38 15.18
C ALA A 117 0.17 -6.84 15.68
N GLY A 118 0.13 -6.16 16.84
CA GLY A 118 -1.10 -5.66 17.46
C GLY A 118 -2.03 -6.78 17.91
N MET A 119 -1.49 -7.97 18.19
CA MET A 119 -2.23 -9.09 18.74
C MET A 119 -2.24 -8.95 20.26
N ASP A 120 -3.42 -8.77 20.84
CA ASP A 120 -3.58 -8.85 22.29
C ASP A 120 -3.37 -10.31 22.75
N LEU A 121 -2.35 -10.50 23.57
CA LEU A 121 -1.92 -11.80 24.11
C LEU A 121 -2.76 -12.22 25.33
N ASN A 122 -3.45 -11.28 25.96
CA ASN A 122 -4.12 -11.47 27.24
C ASN A 122 -5.64 -11.49 27.13
N THR A 123 -6.19 -11.51 25.92
CA THR A 123 -7.63 -11.69 25.74
C THR A 123 -8.01 -13.14 26.09
N ASP A 124 -9.15 -13.32 26.78
CA ASP A 124 -9.74 -14.63 27.12
C ASP A 124 -9.82 -15.60 25.92
N LYS A 125 -9.82 -15.02 24.72
CA LYS A 125 -9.84 -15.69 23.42
C LYS A 125 -8.60 -16.54 23.13
N TYR A 126 -7.40 -16.12 23.56
CA TYR A 126 -6.14 -16.79 23.22
C TYR A 126 -5.43 -17.40 24.42
N GLN A 127 -5.65 -16.89 25.63
CA GLN A 127 -5.09 -17.44 26.89
C GLN A 127 -3.56 -17.62 26.86
N LEU A 128 -2.86 -16.74 26.13
CA LEU A 128 -1.40 -16.80 25.98
C LEU A 128 -0.67 -16.11 27.15
N GLN A 129 -1.39 -15.30 27.92
CA GLN A 129 -0.97 -14.71 29.18
C GLN A 129 -1.86 -15.24 30.31
N VAL A 130 -1.52 -16.41 30.80
CA VAL A 130 -2.19 -17.01 31.97
C VAL A 130 -1.38 -16.65 33.22
N ASP A 131 -2.05 -16.34 34.32
CA ASP A 131 -1.45 -15.94 35.60
C ASP A 131 -0.32 -16.92 35.99
N GLY A 132 0.96 -16.55 35.80
CA GLY A 132 2.12 -17.47 35.83
C GLY A 132 3.00 -17.54 34.56
N GLY A 133 2.67 -16.79 33.51
CA GLY A 133 3.48 -16.66 32.28
C GLY A 133 3.25 -17.76 31.24
N ILE A 134 4.14 -17.86 30.24
CA ILE A 134 4.02 -18.85 29.14
C ILE A 134 3.99 -20.31 29.64
N SER A 135 4.46 -20.58 30.86
CA SER A 135 4.43 -21.91 31.49
C SER A 135 3.04 -22.58 31.48
N LYS A 136 1.97 -21.78 31.66
CA LYS A 136 0.59 -22.26 31.68
C LYS A 136 -0.09 -22.27 30.30
N VAL A 137 0.58 -21.78 29.26
CA VAL A 137 0.08 -21.81 27.87
C VAL A 137 -0.04 -23.26 27.42
N THR A 138 -1.18 -23.56 26.81
CA THR A 138 -1.47 -24.89 26.27
C THR A 138 -1.14 -24.97 24.80
N LYS A 139 -0.88 -26.18 24.30
CA LYS A 139 -0.75 -26.43 22.87
C LYS A 139 -1.97 -25.93 22.09
N GLY A 140 -3.18 -26.18 22.61
CA GLY A 140 -4.43 -25.73 22.00
C GLY A 140 -4.57 -24.20 21.95
N SER A 141 -4.08 -23.47 22.95
CA SER A 141 -4.06 -22.00 22.91
C SER A 141 -3.11 -21.45 21.84
N LEU A 142 -1.93 -22.09 21.65
CA LEU A 142 -1.02 -21.70 20.56
C LEU A 142 -1.64 -21.98 19.19
N ASP A 143 -2.24 -23.16 19.00
CA ASP A 143 -2.90 -23.52 17.75
C ASP A 143 -4.06 -22.55 17.43
N THR A 144 -4.83 -22.16 18.45
CA THR A 144 -5.91 -21.17 18.31
C THR A 144 -5.36 -19.80 17.89
N ALA A 145 -4.26 -19.35 18.50
CA ALA A 145 -3.62 -18.09 18.15
C ALA A 145 -3.01 -18.11 16.74
N ILE A 146 -2.33 -19.20 16.36
CA ILE A 146 -1.79 -19.42 15.00
C ILE A 146 -2.93 -19.34 13.98
N GLN A 147 -4.05 -20.02 14.24
CA GLN A 147 -5.21 -19.99 13.33
C GLN A 147 -5.81 -18.59 13.22
N ALA A 148 -5.86 -17.82 14.31
CA ALA A 148 -6.34 -16.45 14.28
C ALA A 148 -5.43 -15.51 13.47
N ILE A 149 -4.10 -15.67 13.59
CA ILE A 149 -3.15 -14.93 12.76
C ILE A 149 -3.33 -15.32 11.28
N LYS A 150 -3.42 -16.61 10.98
CA LYS A 150 -3.65 -17.09 9.62
C LYS A 150 -4.89 -16.46 9.00
N ASN A 151 -6.01 -16.45 9.72
CA ASN A 151 -7.24 -15.80 9.26
C ASN A 151 -7.05 -14.29 8.99
N LYS A 152 -6.28 -13.58 9.82
CA LYS A 152 -5.95 -12.16 9.61
C LYS A 152 -5.04 -11.96 8.39
N VAL A 153 -4.02 -12.79 8.23
CA VAL A 153 -3.12 -12.76 7.07
C VAL A 153 -3.89 -13.01 5.79
N ASP A 154 -4.78 -14.02 5.77
CA ASP A 154 -5.62 -14.33 4.62
C ASP A 154 -6.52 -13.15 4.24
N ALA A 155 -7.16 -12.51 5.23
CA ALA A 155 -8.00 -11.33 5.01
C ALA A 155 -7.21 -10.14 4.44
N LEU A 156 -6.02 -9.87 4.98
CA LEU A 156 -5.15 -8.79 4.51
C LEU A 156 -4.54 -9.09 3.14
N SER A 157 -4.17 -10.34 2.87
CA SER A 157 -3.65 -10.80 1.57
C SER A 157 -4.70 -10.65 0.47
N ASN A 158 -5.95 -11.01 0.73
CA ASN A 158 -7.05 -10.79 -0.21
C ASN A 158 -7.27 -9.30 -0.51
N THR A 159 -7.17 -8.46 0.52
CA THR A 159 -7.27 -7.01 0.36
C THR A 159 -6.11 -6.49 -0.50
N GLN A 160 -4.88 -6.81 -0.12
CA GLN A 160 -3.65 -6.46 -0.84
C GLN A 160 -3.71 -6.84 -2.33
N GLN A 161 -4.25 -8.01 -2.68
CA GLN A 161 -4.44 -8.41 -4.08
C GLN A 161 -5.36 -7.45 -4.84
N MET A 162 -6.49 -7.05 -4.24
CA MET A 162 -7.39 -6.05 -4.84
C MET A 162 -6.69 -4.70 -5.01
N ASP A 163 -5.91 -4.28 -4.02
CA ASP A 163 -5.18 -3.02 -4.08
C ASP A 163 -4.09 -3.03 -5.14
N MET A 164 -3.44 -4.18 -5.37
CA MET A 164 -2.48 -4.34 -6.45
C MET A 164 -3.16 -4.23 -7.81
N THR A 165 -4.34 -4.84 -8.01
CA THR A 165 -5.13 -4.63 -9.23
C THR A 165 -5.54 -3.17 -9.40
N ARG A 166 -5.93 -2.50 -8.31
CA ARG A 166 -6.27 -1.07 -8.33
C ARG A 166 -5.05 -0.20 -8.66
N LEU A 167 -3.88 -0.51 -8.12
CA LEU A 167 -2.61 0.17 -8.43
C LEU A 167 -2.25 0.02 -9.91
N GLN A 168 -2.38 -1.17 -10.47
CA GLN A 168 -2.16 -1.41 -11.90
C GLN A 168 -3.13 -0.56 -12.74
N GLY A 169 -4.42 -0.57 -12.38
CA GLY A 169 -5.44 0.24 -13.05
C GLY A 169 -5.18 1.75 -12.97
N MET A 170 -4.75 2.26 -11.82
CA MET A 170 -4.40 3.68 -11.66
C MET A 170 -3.13 4.04 -12.42
N THR A 171 -2.14 3.16 -12.43
CA THR A 171 -0.90 3.35 -13.21
C THR A 171 -1.21 3.43 -14.70
N ASN A 172 -2.09 2.56 -15.20
CA ASN A 172 -2.53 2.60 -16.60
C ASN A 172 -3.28 3.91 -16.90
N LYS A 173 -4.26 4.30 -16.07
CA LYS A 173 -5.00 5.58 -16.24
C LYS A 173 -4.09 6.80 -16.18
N ARG A 174 -3.07 6.77 -15.33
CA ARG A 174 -2.04 7.80 -15.23
C ARG A 174 -1.27 7.90 -16.55
N ASN A 175 -0.75 6.77 -17.04
CA ASN A 175 0.02 6.72 -18.29
C ASN A 175 -0.83 7.20 -19.48
N GLU A 176 -2.08 6.75 -19.60
CA GLU A 176 -3.01 7.23 -20.62
C GLU A 176 -3.23 8.74 -20.53
N ALA A 177 -3.39 9.29 -19.33
CA ALA A 177 -3.55 10.73 -19.14
C ALA A 177 -2.28 11.51 -19.55
N PHE A 178 -1.09 10.98 -19.25
CA PHE A 178 0.18 11.55 -19.72
C PHE A 178 0.33 11.51 -21.24
N ASP A 179 -0.07 10.41 -21.88
CA ASP A 179 -0.03 10.27 -23.33
C ASP A 179 -1.00 11.25 -24.00
N VAL A 180 -2.22 11.38 -23.48
CA VAL A 180 -3.20 12.37 -23.95
C VAL A 180 -2.67 13.79 -23.78
N MET A 181 -2.07 14.10 -22.63
CA MET A 181 -1.48 15.42 -22.36
C MET A 181 -0.32 15.73 -23.32
N THR A 182 0.57 14.76 -23.55
CA THR A 182 1.71 14.91 -24.47
C THR A 182 1.23 15.13 -25.90
N ASN A 183 0.24 14.35 -26.34
CA ASN A 183 -0.38 14.52 -27.65
C ASN A 183 -1.09 15.87 -27.78
N PHE A 184 -1.74 16.35 -26.72
CA PHE A 184 -2.39 17.66 -26.70
C PHE A 184 -1.36 18.81 -26.79
N LEU A 185 -0.27 18.75 -26.01
CA LEU A 185 0.83 19.70 -26.07
C LEU A 185 1.47 19.76 -27.46
N LYS A 186 1.71 18.59 -28.08
CA LYS A 186 2.25 18.51 -29.44
C LYS A 186 1.31 19.17 -30.46
N LYS A 187 0.01 18.88 -30.40
CA LYS A 187 -0.99 19.52 -31.28
C LYS A 187 -1.06 21.04 -31.07
N MET A 188 -0.97 21.53 -29.83
CA MET A 188 -0.90 22.97 -29.56
C MET A 188 0.38 23.60 -30.13
N GLN A 189 1.52 22.94 -30.00
CA GLN A 189 2.78 23.42 -30.56
C GLN A 189 2.71 23.50 -32.08
N ASP A 190 2.19 22.47 -32.73
CA ASP A 190 1.99 22.42 -34.18
C ASP A 190 1.01 23.50 -34.65
N SER A 191 -0.10 23.71 -33.92
CA SER A 191 -1.08 24.78 -34.18
C SER A 191 -0.43 26.16 -34.11
N ARG A 192 0.32 26.44 -33.03
CA ARG A 192 1.07 27.71 -32.87
C ARG A 192 2.10 27.89 -33.98
N SER A 193 2.82 26.83 -34.35
CA SER A 193 3.79 26.86 -35.44
C SER A 193 3.12 27.16 -36.78
N SER A 194 1.93 26.62 -37.03
CA SER A 194 1.15 26.90 -38.26
C SER A 194 0.62 28.34 -38.28
N ILE A 195 0.17 28.88 -37.15
CA ILE A 195 -0.28 30.28 -37.05
C ILE A 195 0.90 31.24 -37.30
N ILE A 196 2.05 31.00 -36.64
CA ILE A 196 3.26 31.80 -36.87
C ILE A 196 3.76 31.64 -38.30
N GLY A 197 3.68 30.44 -38.86
CA GLY A 197 4.06 30.14 -40.24
C GLY A 197 3.20 30.87 -41.26
N ASN A 198 1.89 30.98 -41.04
CA ASN A 198 0.96 31.71 -41.93
C ASN A 198 1.02 33.24 -41.76
N MET A 199 1.64 33.74 -40.68
CA MET A 199 1.84 35.17 -40.43
C MET A 199 3.17 35.72 -40.96
N ARG A 200 4.06 34.85 -41.45
CA ARG A 200 5.32 35.23 -42.11
C ARG A 200 5.14 35.29 -43.62
#